data_AF-A0A081S5F0-F1
#
_entry.id   AF-A0A081S5F0-F1
#
_cell.length_a   1.000
_cell.length_b   1.000
_cell.length_c   1.000
_cell.angle_alpha   90.00
_cell.angle_beta   90.00
_cell.angle_gamma   90.00
#
_symmetry.space_group_name_H-M   'P 1'
#
loop_
_entity.id
_entity.type
_entity.pdbx_description
1 polymer ?
#
loop_
_entity_poly.entity_id
_entity_poly.type
_entity_poly.pdbx_seq_one_letter_code
_entity_poly.pdbx_strand_id
1 'polypeptide(L)'
;MKKQTKGILAFAFLGGIMVTSGVVIAIPGLAPDDETPEMTVTGTPADNFPDEERPRFCGSGNAKSTDFVTEYSIPTECTNPLAIVADYDGNVWFAQTNTGKLAKFDPNTETFTEYDNPTWPKNGRSMMWGIDYAPDGTVWFTDETFDSVWKFSTIDEKYDRLGYPSEDDSLPQRLHIDGSQVIINDFTGNKLTFFDIGQSTGDVEYISLPSPVDNSVTADFTLDEDGNVWYTNWLFQQGGVLVKFDYPGYQNERQESGKEFFAGEMFTEIYQLPVELLTPNGAVISNDGKIWLADTTSSSFFSFDPINEEFTQYVTAEPLLSTYGNQTGVIKTPISRPYWIDSDDQGRIIFNEQNANNISVFDPKSNSLVEYHVPSKNPYWGDCDPGTGLMAADCGLAQIFDFAVDGEKIWFTEWVENNIGVVDTSVPLPLEIQLESETISLSSGTSEDLNFVVSPKPYNEVLGGSLILSTSHDFLSLDLLDSPESFQLVPGTPQPIRTNISASDDAIPGTYQVLIGIQSSDIAVSKYVTVTVE
;
A
#
# COMPACT_ATOMS: atom_id res chain seq x y z
N MET A 1 21.25 13.93 19.33
CA MET A 1 21.98 13.08 18.38
C MET A 1 21.29 11.77 18.06
N LYS A 2 20.73 10.99 19.02
CA LYS A 2 19.96 9.76 18.71
C LYS A 2 18.56 10.00 18.09
N LYS A 3 17.87 11.08 18.46
CA LYS A 3 16.51 11.42 17.98
C LYS A 3 16.44 11.69 16.46
N GLN A 4 17.27 12.62 15.97
CA GLN A 4 17.36 12.93 14.53
C GLN A 4 17.69 11.72 13.64
N THR A 5 18.39 10.70 14.15
CA THR A 5 18.76 9.52 13.35
C THR A 5 17.56 8.59 13.07
N LYS A 6 16.58 8.50 13.98
CA LYS A 6 15.37 7.67 13.79
C LYS A 6 14.43 8.29 12.77
N GLY A 7 14.15 9.59 12.91
CA GLY A 7 13.41 10.38 11.92
C GLY A 7 14.08 10.32 10.54
N ILE A 8 15.41 10.47 10.45
CA ILE A 8 16.13 10.35 9.16
C ILE A 8 16.03 8.94 8.55
N LEU A 9 16.01 7.86 9.34
CA LEU A 9 15.86 6.48 8.83
C LEU A 9 14.42 6.20 8.38
N ALA A 10 13.40 6.63 9.14
CA ALA A 10 12.00 6.55 8.73
C ALA A 10 11.71 7.44 7.51
N PHE A 11 12.31 8.64 7.44
CA PHE A 11 12.22 9.54 6.29
C PHE A 11 13.10 9.12 5.11
N ALA A 12 14.13 8.28 5.31
CA ALA A 12 14.85 7.61 4.23
C ALA A 12 14.14 6.33 3.77
N PHE A 13 13.28 5.76 4.61
CA PHE A 13 12.40 4.64 4.28
C PHE A 13 11.16 5.10 3.51
N LEU A 14 10.42 6.08 4.05
CA LEU A 14 9.38 6.85 3.35
C LEU A 14 9.99 7.68 2.20
N GLY A 15 11.24 8.12 2.33
CA GLY A 15 12.03 8.70 1.26
C GLY A 15 12.45 7.69 0.21
N GLY A 16 12.62 6.41 0.56
CA GLY A 16 12.87 5.32 -0.38
C GLY A 16 11.66 5.01 -1.26
N ILE A 17 10.45 5.31 -0.78
CA ILE A 17 9.20 5.37 -1.56
C ILE A 17 9.25 6.53 -2.59
N MET A 18 10.09 7.54 -2.33
CA MET A 18 10.23 8.80 -3.09
C MET A 18 11.51 8.91 -3.96
N VAL A 19 12.49 8.01 -3.81
CA VAL A 19 13.88 8.15 -4.31
C VAL A 19 14.21 7.27 -5.54
N THR A 20 13.22 6.81 -6.29
CA THR A 20 13.46 6.34 -7.69
C THR A 20 13.82 7.49 -8.64
N SER A 21 13.72 8.74 -8.19
CA SER A 21 13.97 9.96 -8.98
C SER A 21 15.41 10.50 -8.95
N GLY A 22 16.30 9.95 -8.11
CA GLY A 22 17.69 10.45 -8.01
C GLY A 22 17.82 11.92 -7.57
N VAL A 23 16.79 12.53 -6.99
CA VAL A 23 16.82 13.94 -6.58
C VAL A 23 17.26 14.09 -5.12
N VAL A 24 18.31 14.88 -4.96
CA VAL A 24 18.81 15.40 -3.69
C VAL A 24 17.72 16.25 -3.02
N ILE A 25 17.15 15.79 -1.90
CA ILE A 25 16.61 16.72 -0.90
C ILE A 25 17.77 17.64 -0.52
N ALA A 26 17.66 18.93 -0.84
CA ALA A 26 18.73 19.92 -0.72
C ALA A 26 19.69 19.64 0.45
N ILE A 27 20.90 19.15 0.15
CA ILE A 27 21.97 19.02 1.14
C ILE A 27 22.43 20.45 1.47
N PRO A 28 22.40 20.89 2.74
CA PRO A 28 22.93 22.18 3.12
C PRO A 28 24.43 22.23 2.79
N GLY A 29 24.83 23.02 1.79
CA GLY A 29 26.25 23.25 1.48
C GLY A 29 26.68 23.19 0.01
N LEU A 30 25.79 22.88 -0.93
CA LEU A 30 26.04 23.14 -2.35
C LEU A 30 25.59 24.58 -2.66
N ALA A 31 26.48 25.39 -3.24
CA ALA A 31 26.14 26.74 -3.65
C ALA A 31 25.02 26.68 -4.71
N PRO A 32 23.91 27.41 -4.56
CA PRO A 32 22.92 27.52 -5.61
C PRO A 32 23.54 28.24 -6.81
N ASP A 33 23.13 27.88 -8.02
CA ASP A 33 23.23 28.78 -9.16
C ASP A 33 22.57 30.12 -8.79
N ASP A 34 23.18 31.24 -9.21
CA ASP A 34 22.82 32.61 -8.84
C ASP A 34 21.43 33.08 -9.38
N GLU A 35 20.65 32.20 -10.02
CA GLU A 35 19.33 32.53 -10.55
C GLU A 35 18.24 32.15 -9.55
N THR A 36 17.46 33.15 -9.12
CA THR A 36 16.24 32.89 -8.34
C THR A 36 15.24 32.17 -9.23
N PRO A 37 14.77 30.96 -8.87
CA PRO A 37 13.83 30.22 -9.69
C PRO A 37 12.55 31.04 -9.96
N GLU A 38 12.02 30.93 -11.18
CA GLU A 38 10.77 31.60 -11.55
C GLU A 38 9.60 31.03 -10.73
N MET A 39 8.79 31.94 -10.20
CA MET A 39 7.65 31.64 -9.33
C MET A 39 6.45 32.47 -9.79
N THR A 40 5.47 31.81 -10.41
CA THR A 40 4.20 32.44 -10.79
C THR A 40 3.19 32.28 -9.65
N VAL A 41 2.74 33.39 -9.05
CA VAL A 41 1.73 33.34 -7.98
C VAL A 41 0.35 33.04 -8.57
N THR A 42 -0.23 31.91 -8.18
CA THR A 42 -1.51 31.37 -8.65
C THR A 42 -2.64 31.50 -7.62
N GLY A 43 -2.31 31.67 -6.33
CA GLY A 43 -3.27 31.59 -5.24
C GLY A 43 -3.68 30.16 -4.88
N THR A 44 -2.99 29.16 -5.43
CA THR A 44 -3.21 27.74 -5.16
C THR A 44 -2.03 27.18 -4.34
N PRO A 45 -2.12 25.94 -3.84
CA PRO A 45 -0.99 25.27 -3.20
C PRO A 45 0.26 25.13 -4.10
N ALA A 46 0.13 25.32 -5.41
CA ALA A 46 1.26 25.37 -6.36
C ALA A 46 2.29 26.45 -6.01
N ASP A 47 1.88 27.49 -5.28
CA ASP A 47 2.75 28.59 -4.85
C ASP A 47 3.81 28.16 -3.82
N ASN A 48 3.74 26.92 -3.32
CA ASN A 48 4.78 26.30 -2.50
C ASN A 48 5.97 25.78 -3.32
N PHE A 49 5.85 25.71 -4.66
CA PHE A 49 6.85 25.13 -5.55
C PHE A 49 7.22 26.11 -6.68
N PRO A 50 8.52 26.16 -7.07
CA PRO A 50 8.97 26.76 -8.32
C PRO A 50 8.19 26.26 -9.52
N ASP A 51 8.02 27.11 -10.55
CA ASP A 51 7.23 26.76 -11.75
C ASP A 51 7.77 25.48 -12.43
N GLU A 52 9.10 25.28 -12.39
CA GLU A 52 9.78 24.09 -12.92
C GLU A 52 9.55 22.80 -12.11
N GLU A 53 9.22 22.91 -10.82
CA GLU A 53 8.98 21.77 -9.94
C GLU A 53 7.49 21.38 -9.87
N ARG A 54 6.59 22.23 -10.35
CA ARG A 54 5.14 21.94 -10.34
C ARG A 54 4.79 20.63 -11.04
N PRO A 55 5.31 20.30 -12.25
CA PRO A 55 5.03 19.00 -12.86
C PRO A 55 5.41 17.78 -12.01
N ARG A 56 6.38 17.93 -11.10
CA ARG A 56 6.78 16.88 -10.16
C ARG A 56 5.81 16.72 -9.00
N PHE A 57 5.31 17.82 -8.42
CA PHE A 57 4.56 17.77 -7.16
C PHE A 57 3.04 18.02 -7.31
N CYS A 58 2.62 18.57 -8.44
CA CYS A 58 1.25 19.03 -8.68
C CYS A 58 0.48 18.22 -9.72
N GLY A 59 1.16 17.33 -10.44
CA GLY A 59 0.63 16.59 -11.57
C GLY A 59 1.40 16.86 -12.86
N SER A 60 1.60 15.79 -13.63
CA SER A 60 2.32 15.81 -14.92
C SER A 60 1.37 15.65 -16.11
N GLY A 61 0.12 15.26 -15.87
CA GLY A 61 -0.91 15.10 -16.89
C GLY A 61 -2.33 15.32 -16.38
N ASN A 62 -3.31 15.04 -17.24
CA ASN A 62 -4.71 14.97 -16.84
C ASN A 62 -5.04 13.54 -16.38
N ALA A 63 -6.09 13.40 -15.58
CA ALA A 63 -6.70 12.10 -15.28
C ALA A 63 -6.98 11.28 -16.55
N LYS A 64 -6.73 9.98 -16.45
CA LYS A 64 -6.86 9.00 -17.52
C LYS A 64 -7.87 7.91 -17.16
N SER A 65 -8.19 7.06 -18.13
CA SER A 65 -9.03 5.89 -17.91
C SER A 65 -8.58 4.72 -18.79
N THR A 66 -8.67 3.52 -18.25
CA THR A 66 -8.59 2.23 -18.95
C THR A 66 -9.96 1.55 -18.88
N ASP A 67 -10.06 0.31 -19.36
CA ASP A 67 -11.28 -0.49 -19.19
C ASP A 67 -11.57 -0.84 -17.72
N PHE A 68 -10.57 -0.80 -16.84
CA PHE A 68 -10.69 -1.22 -15.44
C PHE A 68 -10.51 -0.08 -14.43
N VAL A 69 -9.83 1.00 -14.83
CA VAL A 69 -9.44 2.10 -13.94
C VAL A 69 -9.97 3.42 -14.48
N THR A 70 -10.61 4.22 -13.63
CA THR A 70 -11.01 5.59 -13.95
C THR A 70 -10.42 6.57 -12.95
N GLU A 71 -9.71 7.58 -13.42
CA GLU A 71 -9.12 8.64 -12.59
C GLU A 71 -9.98 9.92 -12.67
N TYR A 72 -9.96 10.71 -11.60
CA TYR A 72 -10.69 11.97 -11.45
C TYR A 72 -9.75 13.04 -10.91
N SER A 73 -9.58 14.12 -11.68
CA SER A 73 -8.76 15.25 -11.26
C SER A 73 -9.46 16.09 -10.20
N ILE A 74 -8.73 16.36 -9.12
CA ILE A 74 -9.21 17.20 -8.02
C ILE A 74 -9.24 18.65 -8.50
N PRO A 75 -10.33 19.42 -8.27
CA PRO A 75 -10.45 20.79 -8.78
C PRO A 75 -9.40 21.76 -8.26
N THR A 76 -9.02 21.63 -6.98
CA THR A 76 -7.89 22.37 -6.42
C THR A 76 -6.59 21.71 -6.86
N GLU A 77 -5.70 22.48 -7.48
CA GLU A 77 -4.38 22.01 -7.94
C GLU A 77 -3.42 21.76 -6.76
N CYS A 78 -2.49 20.82 -6.94
CA CYS A 78 -1.42 20.51 -5.97
C CYS A 78 -1.91 20.24 -4.54
N THR A 79 -3.07 19.58 -4.37
CA THR A 79 -3.58 19.22 -3.04
C THR A 79 -2.78 18.09 -2.41
N ASN A 80 -2.22 17.21 -3.27
CA ASN A 80 -1.52 15.98 -2.88
C ASN A 80 -2.40 15.11 -1.98
N PRO A 81 -3.45 14.46 -2.53
CA PRO A 81 -4.35 13.60 -1.76
C PRO A 81 -3.56 12.41 -1.19
N LEU A 82 -3.79 12.05 0.08
CA LEU A 82 -3.03 10.99 0.74
C LEU A 82 -3.93 9.87 1.26
N ALA A 83 -4.49 10.01 2.46
CA ALA A 83 -5.38 8.99 3.01
C ALA A 83 -6.81 9.10 2.43
N ILE A 84 -7.47 7.96 2.27
CA ILE A 84 -8.82 7.84 1.67
C ILE A 84 -9.70 6.83 2.41
N VAL A 85 -11.01 7.11 2.52
CA VAL A 85 -12.02 6.20 3.09
C VAL A 85 -13.35 6.36 2.36
N ALA A 86 -14.14 5.29 2.28
CA ALA A 86 -15.53 5.35 1.83
C ALA A 86 -16.48 5.50 3.02
N ASP A 87 -17.48 6.36 2.90
CA ASP A 87 -18.57 6.43 3.88
C ASP A 87 -19.65 5.36 3.59
N TYR A 88 -20.59 5.19 4.53
CA TYR A 88 -21.64 4.18 4.42
C TYR A 88 -22.64 4.40 3.27
N ASP A 89 -22.61 5.57 2.62
CA ASP A 89 -23.42 5.89 1.44
C ASP A 89 -22.61 5.72 0.13
N GLY A 90 -21.36 5.24 0.21
CA GLY A 90 -20.46 5.04 -0.92
C GLY A 90 -19.79 6.32 -1.42
N ASN A 91 -19.84 7.43 -0.67
CA ASN A 91 -19.04 8.60 -1.00
C ASN A 91 -17.62 8.45 -0.50
N VAL A 92 -16.69 9.09 -1.20
CA VAL A 92 -15.27 8.91 -0.99
C VAL A 92 -14.70 10.15 -0.32
N TRP A 93 -14.06 9.98 0.83
CA TRP A 93 -13.47 11.06 1.61
C TRP A 93 -11.95 10.94 1.62
N PHE A 94 -11.24 12.04 1.42
CA PHE A 94 -9.77 12.03 1.43
C PHE A 94 -9.18 13.32 2.00
N ALA A 95 -8.02 13.18 2.63
CA ALA A 95 -7.26 14.28 3.21
C ALA A 95 -6.23 14.85 2.23
N GLN A 96 -6.06 16.17 2.23
CA GLN A 96 -5.20 16.89 1.28
C GLN A 96 -3.94 17.44 1.95
N THR A 97 -2.78 16.86 1.64
CA THR A 97 -1.47 17.16 2.26
C THR A 97 -1.10 18.64 2.32
N ASN A 98 -1.31 19.39 1.25
CA ASN A 98 -0.85 20.78 1.17
C ASN A 98 -1.87 21.82 1.65
N THR A 99 -3.12 21.42 1.89
CA THR A 99 -4.20 22.35 2.22
C THR A 99 -4.80 22.09 3.61
N GLY A 100 -4.60 20.89 4.15
CA GLY A 100 -5.26 20.43 5.38
C GLY A 100 -6.78 20.34 5.26
N LYS A 101 -7.30 20.40 4.02
CA LYS A 101 -8.72 20.20 3.75
C LYS A 101 -9.03 18.71 3.72
N LEU A 102 -10.27 18.42 4.05
CA LEU A 102 -10.95 17.20 3.72
C LEU A 102 -11.78 17.45 2.45
N ALA A 103 -11.76 16.50 1.53
CA ALA A 103 -12.58 16.53 0.34
C ALA A 103 -13.48 15.29 0.28
N LYS A 104 -14.67 15.48 -0.29
CA LYS A 104 -15.65 14.45 -0.56
C LYS A 104 -15.84 14.36 -2.08
N PHE A 105 -15.82 13.14 -2.61
CA PHE A 105 -16.24 12.83 -3.96
C PHE A 105 -17.52 11.98 -3.91
N ASP A 106 -18.53 12.37 -4.68
CA ASP A 106 -19.76 11.61 -4.87
C ASP A 106 -19.67 10.85 -6.21
N PRO A 107 -19.51 9.51 -6.20
CA PRO A 107 -19.40 8.72 -7.43
C PRO A 107 -20.66 8.71 -8.29
N ASN A 108 -21.84 9.02 -7.74
CA ASN A 108 -23.08 9.01 -8.52
C ASN A 108 -23.22 10.27 -9.38
N THR A 109 -22.69 11.38 -8.91
CA THR A 109 -22.74 12.68 -9.61
C THR A 109 -21.41 13.11 -10.21
N GLU A 110 -20.32 12.39 -9.88
CA GLU A 110 -18.94 12.71 -10.23
C GLU A 110 -18.54 14.13 -9.81
N THR A 111 -18.93 14.52 -8.58
CA THR A 111 -18.68 15.87 -8.07
C THR A 111 -17.82 15.88 -6.81
N PHE A 112 -16.93 16.87 -6.74
CA PHE A 112 -16.10 17.15 -5.57
C PHE A 112 -16.73 18.24 -4.69
N THR A 113 -16.64 18.05 -3.38
CA THR A 113 -16.89 19.08 -2.36
C THR A 113 -15.68 19.16 -1.46
N GLU A 114 -15.06 20.34 -1.33
CA GLU A 114 -13.88 20.56 -0.49
C GLU A 114 -14.25 21.41 0.72
N TYR A 115 -13.85 20.97 1.92
CA TYR A 115 -14.17 21.63 3.18
C TYR A 115 -12.94 22.36 3.71
N ASP A 116 -13.00 23.70 3.73
CA ASP A 116 -11.89 24.53 4.20
C ASP A 116 -11.63 24.33 5.70
N ASN A 117 -10.37 24.09 6.08
CA ASN A 117 -9.94 24.07 7.48
C ASN A 117 -9.44 25.48 7.89
N PRO A 118 -10.25 26.28 8.62
CA PRO A 118 -9.90 27.67 8.93
C PRO A 118 -8.74 27.81 9.92
N THR A 119 -8.34 26.71 10.56
CA THR A 119 -7.25 26.67 11.53
C THR A 119 -5.98 26.05 10.98
N TRP A 120 -5.99 25.60 9.72
CA TRP A 120 -4.80 25.08 9.06
C TRP A 120 -3.72 26.16 8.95
N PRO A 121 -2.46 25.88 9.34
CA PRO A 121 -1.39 26.85 9.23
C PRO A 121 -1.19 27.30 7.78
N LYS A 122 -0.90 28.59 7.59
CA LYS A 122 -0.57 29.11 6.26
C LYS A 122 0.66 28.40 5.71
N ASN A 123 0.55 27.84 4.51
CA ASN A 123 1.57 27.01 3.87
C ASN A 123 1.94 25.77 4.70
N GLY A 124 1.05 25.33 5.59
CA GLY A 124 1.21 24.09 6.33
C GLY A 124 1.10 22.89 5.39
N ARG A 125 1.91 21.87 5.67
CA ARG A 125 1.92 20.61 4.94
C ARG A 125 2.06 19.49 5.96
N SER A 126 1.27 18.43 5.81
CA SER A 126 1.38 17.23 6.64
C SER A 126 1.07 15.98 5.84
N MET A 127 1.74 14.87 6.16
CA MET A 127 1.38 13.56 5.61
C MET A 127 0.33 12.95 6.53
N MET A 128 -0.94 13.04 6.11
CA MET A 128 -2.08 12.50 6.85
C MET A 128 -2.29 11.06 6.39
N TRP A 129 -1.60 10.12 7.04
CA TRP A 129 -1.46 8.72 6.62
C TRP A 129 -2.67 7.83 6.88
N GLY A 130 -3.52 8.21 7.82
CA GLY A 130 -4.66 7.42 8.25
C GLY A 130 -5.90 8.28 8.28
N ILE A 131 -7.00 7.69 7.84
CA ILE A 131 -8.33 8.28 7.84
C ILE A 131 -9.36 7.20 8.13
N ASP A 132 -10.42 7.56 8.83
CA ASP A 132 -11.56 6.66 9.03
C ASP A 132 -12.88 7.45 9.13
N TYR A 133 -13.98 6.80 8.77
CA TYR A 133 -15.34 7.34 8.81
C TYR A 133 -16.12 6.72 9.96
N ALA A 134 -16.46 7.53 10.96
CA ALA A 134 -17.14 7.08 12.16
C ALA A 134 -18.67 6.94 11.98
N PRO A 135 -19.33 6.03 12.72
CA PRO A 135 -20.79 5.86 12.73
C PRO A 135 -21.61 7.12 13.05
N ASP A 136 -21.02 8.11 13.73
CA ASP A 136 -21.68 9.38 14.07
C ASP A 136 -21.61 10.43 12.94
N GLY A 137 -21.09 10.06 11.77
CA GLY A 137 -20.92 10.93 10.62
C GLY A 137 -19.72 11.87 10.76
N THR A 138 -18.70 11.49 11.54
CA THR A 138 -17.46 12.25 11.66
C THR A 138 -16.32 11.55 10.94
N VAL A 139 -15.46 12.32 10.28
CA VAL A 139 -14.26 11.81 9.60
C VAL A 139 -13.05 12.16 10.46
N TRP A 140 -12.24 11.17 10.78
CA TRP A 140 -11.03 11.34 11.60
C TRP A 140 -9.81 11.06 10.77
N PHE A 141 -8.74 11.83 10.96
CA PHE A 141 -7.49 11.60 10.25
C PHE A 141 -6.26 12.02 11.07
N THR A 142 -5.16 11.32 10.86
CA THR A 142 -3.88 11.57 11.54
C THR A 142 -3.17 12.78 10.94
N ASP A 143 -2.40 13.49 11.75
CA ASP A 143 -1.58 14.63 11.33
C ASP A 143 -0.19 14.53 11.94
N GLU A 144 0.74 13.99 11.15
CA GLU A 144 2.13 13.75 11.54
C GLU A 144 2.86 15.04 11.91
N THR A 145 2.80 16.06 11.05
CA THR A 145 3.66 17.26 11.19
C THR A 145 3.35 18.06 12.45
N PHE A 146 2.10 17.99 12.92
CA PHE A 146 1.68 18.77 14.07
C PHE A 146 1.29 17.94 15.30
N ASP A 147 1.68 16.66 15.34
CA ASP A 147 1.41 15.73 16.44
C ASP A 147 -0.06 15.76 16.88
N SER A 148 -0.98 15.52 15.95
CA SER A 148 -2.42 15.62 16.23
C SER A 148 -3.29 14.64 15.46
N VAL A 149 -4.55 14.60 15.87
CA VAL A 149 -5.63 13.92 15.15
C VAL A 149 -6.71 14.96 14.88
N TRP A 150 -7.17 15.02 13.64
CA TRP A 150 -8.29 15.86 13.24
C TRP A 150 -9.58 15.08 13.28
N LYS A 151 -10.66 15.80 13.62
CA LYS A 151 -12.03 15.34 13.51
C LYS A 151 -12.78 16.35 12.65
N PHE A 152 -13.55 15.87 11.69
CA PHE A 152 -14.45 16.68 10.89
C PHE A 152 -15.88 16.17 11.03
N SER A 153 -16.83 17.02 11.44
CA SER A 153 -18.25 16.65 11.44
C SER A 153 -18.90 16.96 10.10
N THR A 154 -19.47 15.94 9.45
CA THR A 154 -20.19 16.10 8.18
C THR A 154 -21.56 16.76 8.35
N ILE A 155 -22.04 16.90 9.60
CA ILE A 155 -23.37 17.45 9.91
C ILE A 155 -23.33 18.98 9.98
N ASP A 156 -22.32 19.53 10.67
CA ASP A 156 -22.18 20.99 10.85
C ASP A 156 -20.94 21.59 10.18
N GLU A 157 -20.20 20.76 9.44
CA GLU A 157 -19.03 21.12 8.61
C GLU A 157 -17.91 21.80 9.42
N LYS A 158 -17.62 21.26 10.62
CA LYS A 158 -16.59 21.79 11.50
C LYS A 158 -15.44 20.84 11.72
N TYR A 159 -14.25 21.44 11.78
CA TYR A 159 -13.03 20.80 12.24
C TYR A 159 -12.85 21.00 13.73
N ASP A 160 -12.50 19.92 14.40
CA ASP A 160 -11.91 19.90 15.73
C ASP A 160 -10.53 19.25 15.65
N ARG A 161 -9.62 19.69 16.51
CA ARG A 161 -8.26 19.19 16.55
C ARG A 161 -7.92 18.69 17.94
N LEU A 162 -7.45 17.46 18.02
CA LEU A 162 -7.00 16.82 19.25
C LEU A 162 -5.48 16.66 19.20
N GLY A 163 -4.80 17.08 20.26
CA GLY A 163 -3.36 16.81 20.39
C GLY A 163 -3.12 15.30 20.55
N TYR A 164 -2.14 14.77 19.85
CA TYR A 164 -1.73 13.38 19.99
C TYR A 164 -0.78 13.26 21.20
N PRO A 165 -0.91 12.24 22.06
CA PRO A 165 -0.04 12.08 23.22
C PRO A 165 1.37 11.64 22.81
N SER A 166 2.26 12.60 22.53
CA SER A 166 3.67 12.35 22.21
C SER A 166 4.61 12.94 23.27
N GLU A 167 5.58 12.15 23.73
CA GLU A 167 6.70 12.63 24.58
C GLU A 167 8.00 12.82 23.76
N ASP A 168 8.08 12.17 22.60
CA ASP A 168 9.22 12.10 21.67
C ASP A 168 8.73 12.25 20.20
N ASP A 169 9.59 12.00 19.19
CA ASP A 169 9.18 11.97 17.77
C ASP A 169 8.01 10.96 17.62
N SER A 170 6.90 11.42 17.05
CA SER A 170 5.71 10.61 16.75
C SER A 170 5.42 10.62 15.25
N LEU A 171 4.86 9.53 14.77
CA LEU A 171 4.31 9.41 13.41
C LEU A 171 3.01 8.61 13.53
N PRO A 172 1.91 9.24 13.99
CA PRO A 172 0.59 8.61 13.98
C PRO A 172 0.24 8.29 12.52
N GLN A 173 0.13 7.01 12.20
CA GLN A 173 0.07 6.55 10.82
C GLN A 173 -1.34 6.08 10.46
N ARG A 174 -1.68 4.80 10.69
CA ARG A 174 -3.01 4.23 10.53
C ARG A 174 -3.90 4.64 11.70
N LEU A 175 -5.17 4.87 11.38
CA LEU A 175 -6.24 5.16 12.32
C LEU A 175 -7.40 4.21 12.01
N HIS A 176 -7.97 3.61 13.05
CA HIS A 176 -9.17 2.79 12.95
C HIS A 176 -10.15 3.14 14.07
N ILE A 177 -11.44 3.18 13.73
CA ILE A 177 -12.54 3.45 14.66
C ILE A 177 -13.40 2.19 14.77
N ASP A 178 -13.40 1.59 15.96
CA ASP A 178 -14.31 0.50 16.33
C ASP A 178 -15.33 1.01 17.36
N GLY A 179 -16.55 1.28 16.88
CA GLY A 179 -17.62 1.86 17.69
C GLY A 179 -17.26 3.27 18.19
N SER A 180 -16.95 3.40 19.48
CA SER A 180 -16.47 4.65 20.09
C SER A 180 -14.96 4.69 20.30
N GLN A 181 -14.27 3.57 20.11
CA GLN A 181 -12.83 3.46 20.31
C GLN A 181 -12.09 3.90 19.06
N VAL A 182 -11.06 4.71 19.24
CA VAL A 182 -10.07 5.02 18.20
C VAL A 182 -8.77 4.35 18.56
N ILE A 183 -8.17 3.69 17.58
CA ILE A 183 -6.87 3.04 17.66
C ILE A 183 -5.95 3.68 16.63
N ILE A 184 -4.74 4.03 17.04
CA ILE A 184 -3.73 4.62 16.16
C ILE A 184 -2.40 3.94 16.41
N ASN A 185 -1.71 3.50 15.35
CA ASN A 185 -0.31 3.13 15.48
C ASN A 185 0.58 4.37 15.39
N ASP A 186 1.50 4.50 16.33
CA ASP A 186 2.59 5.46 16.24
C ASP A 186 3.82 4.76 15.68
N PHE A 187 4.04 4.93 14.38
CA PHE A 187 5.06 4.21 13.63
C PHE A 187 6.45 4.40 14.22
N THR A 188 6.85 5.64 14.50
CA THR A 188 8.18 5.94 15.04
C THR A 188 8.21 6.02 16.57
N GLY A 189 7.06 6.29 17.21
CA GLY A 189 6.90 6.26 18.66
C GLY A 189 6.85 4.86 19.26
N ASN A 190 6.78 3.83 18.42
CA ASN A 190 6.86 2.41 18.81
C ASN A 190 5.76 1.98 19.80
N LYS A 191 4.51 2.33 19.49
CA LYS A 191 3.36 2.09 20.37
C LYS A 191 2.04 2.07 19.59
N LEU A 192 1.02 1.50 20.23
CA LEU A 192 -0.38 1.69 19.87
C LEU A 192 -1.03 2.64 20.87
N THR A 193 -1.86 3.56 20.39
CA THR A 193 -2.58 4.52 21.22
C THR A 193 -4.08 4.36 21.03
N PHE A 194 -4.79 4.28 22.16
CA PHE A 194 -6.24 4.06 22.24
C PHE A 194 -6.90 5.23 22.96
N PHE A 195 -8.06 5.66 22.49
CA PHE A 195 -8.92 6.63 23.19
C PHE A 195 -10.37 6.48 22.76
N ASP A 196 -11.30 7.08 23.51
CA ASP A 196 -12.75 6.98 23.25
C ASP A 196 -13.35 8.34 22.84
N ILE A 197 -14.13 8.36 21.77
CA ILE A 197 -14.75 9.57 21.21
C ILE A 197 -16.01 10.02 21.96
N GLY A 198 -16.59 9.18 22.82
CA GLY A 198 -17.82 9.41 23.58
C GLY A 198 -17.62 10.19 24.88
N GLN A 199 -16.38 10.50 25.28
CA GLN A 199 -16.10 11.24 26.52
C GLN A 199 -16.55 12.70 26.42
N SER A 200 -17.74 12.98 26.96
CA SER A 200 -18.39 14.30 27.00
C SER A 200 -17.65 15.40 27.80
N THR A 201 -16.49 15.12 28.39
CA THR A 201 -15.80 15.99 29.37
C THR A 201 -14.74 16.92 28.79
N GLY A 202 -14.54 16.96 27.47
CA GLY A 202 -13.59 17.88 26.81
C GLY A 202 -12.12 17.50 26.95
N ASP A 203 -11.75 16.78 28.00
CA ASP A 203 -10.45 16.08 28.12
C ASP A 203 -10.60 14.65 27.59
N VAL A 204 -9.74 14.25 26.64
CA VAL A 204 -9.66 12.89 26.10
C VAL A 204 -8.59 12.12 26.87
N GLU A 205 -8.97 11.00 27.49
CA GLU A 205 -8.03 10.08 28.12
C GLU A 205 -7.44 9.13 27.06
N TYR A 206 -6.11 9.07 27.00
CA TYR A 206 -5.37 8.19 26.12
C TYR A 206 -4.72 7.05 26.90
N ILE A 207 -4.73 5.86 26.30
CA ILE A 207 -3.95 4.71 26.74
C ILE A 207 -2.93 4.43 25.66
N SER A 208 -1.64 4.53 25.99
CA SER A 208 -0.55 4.22 25.07
C SER A 208 0.15 2.95 25.51
N LEU A 209 0.18 1.96 24.63
CA LEU A 209 0.78 0.66 24.87
C LEU A 209 2.08 0.55 24.05
N PRO A 210 3.26 0.52 24.70
CA PRO A 210 4.52 0.36 24.00
C PRO A 210 4.62 -1.03 23.39
N SER A 211 5.24 -1.11 22.22
CA SER A 211 5.48 -2.38 21.54
C SER A 211 6.63 -3.17 22.17
N PRO A 212 6.65 -4.51 22.03
CA PRO A 212 7.54 -5.37 22.80
C PRO A 212 9.01 -5.29 22.39
N VAL A 213 9.33 -4.86 21.16
CA VAL A 213 10.71 -4.74 20.68
C VAL A 213 11.18 -3.30 20.84
N ASP A 214 12.25 -3.08 21.60
CA ASP A 214 12.84 -1.75 21.76
C ASP A 214 13.45 -1.21 20.45
N ASN A 215 13.31 0.11 20.22
CA ASN A 215 13.89 0.82 19.07
C ASN A 215 13.41 0.36 17.69
N SER A 216 12.31 -0.37 17.63
CA SER A 216 11.62 -0.79 16.42
C SER A 216 10.55 0.22 16.00
N VAL A 217 9.86 -0.06 14.89
CA VAL A 217 8.65 0.64 14.47
C VAL A 217 7.42 -0.21 14.74
N THR A 218 6.28 0.43 15.01
CA THR A 218 4.97 -0.24 15.14
C THR A 218 4.17 0.05 13.89
N ALA A 219 4.04 -0.91 12.97
CA ALA A 219 3.37 -0.68 11.70
C ALA A 219 1.85 -0.85 11.83
N ASP A 220 1.18 -1.08 10.71
CA ASP A 220 -0.26 -1.26 10.64
C ASP A 220 -0.77 -2.39 11.54
N PHE A 221 -2.06 -2.32 11.83
CA PHE A 221 -2.74 -3.21 12.76
C PHE A 221 -4.13 -3.56 12.25
N THR A 222 -4.63 -4.71 12.71
CA THR A 222 -5.99 -5.20 12.44
C THR A 222 -6.59 -5.77 13.71
N LEU A 223 -7.93 -5.84 13.75
CA LEU A 223 -8.67 -6.44 14.85
C LEU A 223 -9.18 -7.82 14.45
N ASP A 224 -9.15 -8.80 15.35
CA ASP A 224 -9.89 -10.06 15.17
C ASP A 224 -11.31 -9.98 15.75
N GLU A 225 -12.12 -11.02 15.53
CA GLU A 225 -13.53 -11.07 15.98
C GLU A 225 -13.69 -10.96 17.50
N ASP A 226 -12.66 -11.32 18.27
CA ASP A 226 -12.65 -11.22 19.72
C ASP A 226 -12.22 -9.81 20.19
N GLY A 227 -11.80 -8.94 19.28
CA GLY A 227 -11.30 -7.59 19.55
C GLY A 227 -9.83 -7.55 19.95
N ASN A 228 -9.06 -8.63 19.72
CA ASN A 228 -7.61 -8.58 19.90
C ASN A 228 -6.97 -7.78 18.77
N VAL A 229 -5.91 -7.05 19.09
CA VAL A 229 -5.16 -6.25 18.12
C VAL A 229 -3.97 -7.05 17.61
N TRP A 230 -3.92 -7.25 16.31
CA TRP A 230 -2.79 -7.85 15.60
C TRP A 230 -1.99 -6.75 14.91
N TYR A 231 -0.67 -6.70 15.12
CA TYR A 231 0.16 -5.67 14.52
C TYR A 231 1.61 -6.15 14.35
N THR A 232 2.36 -5.52 13.46
CA THR A 232 3.77 -5.86 13.27
C THR A 232 4.69 -4.88 13.99
N ASN A 233 5.79 -5.42 14.53
CA ASN A 233 6.79 -4.64 15.24
C ASN A 233 8.19 -5.04 14.77
N TRP A 234 8.85 -4.18 14.00
CA TRP A 234 10.04 -4.58 13.24
C TRP A 234 11.17 -3.54 13.24
N LEU A 235 12.38 -4.01 12.97
CA LEU A 235 13.60 -3.23 12.84
C LEU A 235 14.09 -3.32 11.40
N PHE A 236 14.37 -2.16 10.79
CA PHE A 236 14.82 -2.11 9.40
C PHE A 236 16.03 -3.04 9.16
N GLN A 237 15.85 -3.99 8.24
CA GLN A 237 16.82 -5.02 7.84
C GLN A 237 17.32 -5.93 8.98
N GLN A 238 16.61 -5.98 10.11
CA GLN A 238 16.98 -6.78 11.28
C GLN A 238 15.87 -7.75 11.72
N GLY A 239 14.78 -7.83 10.95
CA GLY A 239 13.61 -8.65 11.24
C GLY A 239 12.63 -7.98 12.20
N GLY A 240 11.62 -8.74 12.62
CA GLY A 240 10.59 -8.25 13.51
C GLY A 240 9.71 -9.37 14.06
N VAL A 241 8.60 -8.97 14.66
CA VAL A 241 7.60 -9.87 15.22
C VAL A 241 6.20 -9.46 14.77
N LEU A 242 5.32 -10.44 14.61
CA LEU A 242 3.88 -10.24 14.62
C LEU A 242 3.42 -10.35 16.08
N VAL A 243 2.63 -9.39 16.53
CA VAL A 243 2.15 -9.30 17.90
C VAL A 243 0.64 -9.43 17.90
N LYS A 244 0.11 -10.28 18.78
CA LYS A 244 -1.31 -10.31 19.13
C LYS A 244 -1.46 -9.74 20.55
N PHE A 245 -2.33 -8.76 20.69
CA PHE A 245 -2.60 -8.11 21.97
C PHE A 245 -4.07 -8.27 22.37
N ASP A 246 -4.32 -8.95 23.49
CA ASP A 246 -5.64 -9.10 24.12
C ASP A 246 -6.06 -7.80 24.82
N TYR A 247 -6.51 -6.85 24.00
CA TYR A 247 -7.01 -5.56 24.48
C TYR A 247 -8.26 -5.67 25.37
N PRO A 248 -9.28 -6.48 25.03
CA PRO A 248 -10.45 -6.64 25.90
C PRO A 248 -10.10 -7.22 27.27
N GLY A 249 -9.24 -8.23 27.33
CA GLY A 249 -8.72 -8.80 28.58
C GLY A 249 -7.95 -7.78 29.40
N TYR A 250 -7.08 -6.99 28.75
CA TYR A 250 -6.36 -5.90 29.38
C TYR A 250 -7.30 -4.86 30.01
N GLN A 251 -8.34 -4.45 29.28
CA GLN A 251 -9.32 -3.48 29.78
C GLN A 251 -10.11 -4.00 30.98
N ASN A 252 -10.54 -5.26 30.92
CA ASN A 252 -11.26 -5.89 32.03
C ASN A 252 -10.41 -5.91 33.31
N GLU A 253 -9.14 -6.33 33.23
CA GLU A 253 -8.23 -6.35 34.38
C GLU A 253 -7.90 -4.94 34.90
N ARG A 254 -7.74 -3.95 34.01
CA ARG A 254 -7.54 -2.53 34.37
C ARG A 254 -8.73 -2.00 35.18
N GLN A 255 -9.96 -2.31 34.75
CA GLN A 255 -11.19 -1.90 35.43
C GLN A 255 -11.38 -2.60 36.78
N GLU A 256 -11.12 -3.90 36.88
CA GLU A 256 -11.30 -4.67 38.13
C GLU A 256 -10.27 -4.29 39.20
N SER A 257 -9.01 -4.12 38.81
CA SER A 257 -7.92 -3.84 39.75
C SER A 257 -7.74 -2.36 40.09
N GLY A 258 -8.24 -1.46 39.21
CA GLY A 258 -7.99 -0.02 39.28
C GLY A 258 -6.52 0.38 39.07
N LYS A 259 -5.69 -0.50 38.50
CA LYS A 259 -4.27 -0.27 38.23
C LYS A 259 -3.98 -0.40 36.75
N GLU A 260 -3.05 0.41 36.28
CA GLU A 260 -2.42 0.18 34.98
C GLU A 260 -1.37 -0.92 35.10
N PHE A 261 -1.45 -1.89 34.20
CA PHE A 261 -0.46 -2.95 34.09
C PHE A 261 0.44 -2.70 32.90
N PHE A 262 1.69 -3.13 33.03
CA PHE A 262 2.54 -3.30 31.87
C PHE A 262 2.00 -4.50 31.07
N ALA A 263 1.56 -4.24 29.85
CA ALA A 263 0.93 -5.20 28.94
C ALA A 263 1.82 -6.41 28.58
N GLY A 264 3.15 -6.25 28.66
CA GLY A 264 4.12 -6.98 27.84
C GLY A 264 4.26 -8.50 28.00
N GLU A 265 3.56 -9.15 28.94
CA GLU A 265 3.56 -10.64 29.01
C GLU A 265 2.18 -11.25 29.28
N MET A 266 1.29 -10.58 30.02
CA MET A 266 0.00 -11.19 30.39
C MET A 266 -1.03 -11.20 29.26
N PHE A 267 -0.95 -10.25 28.33
CA PHE A 267 -1.94 -10.02 27.28
C PHE A 267 -1.32 -10.04 25.88
N THR A 268 -0.05 -10.42 25.75
CA THR A 268 0.71 -10.29 24.50
C THR A 268 1.21 -11.67 24.07
N GLU A 269 0.86 -12.09 22.85
CA GLU A 269 1.48 -13.23 22.16
C GLU A 269 2.39 -12.69 21.04
N ILE A 270 3.56 -13.31 20.85
CA ILE A 270 4.61 -12.84 19.92
C ILE A 270 5.01 -13.98 19.00
N TYR A 271 4.94 -13.73 17.69
CA TYR A 271 5.34 -14.65 16.64
C TYR A 271 6.52 -14.07 15.86
N GLN A 272 7.59 -14.85 15.72
CA GLN A 272 8.78 -14.41 15.01
C GLN A 272 8.52 -14.33 13.51
N LEU A 273 8.81 -13.19 12.88
CA LEU A 273 8.67 -13.07 11.43
C LEU A 273 9.75 -13.88 10.70
N PRO A 274 9.44 -14.44 9.51
CA PRO A 274 10.43 -15.02 8.60
C PRO A 274 11.53 -14.03 8.22
N VAL A 275 12.70 -14.53 7.84
CA VAL A 275 13.85 -13.67 7.47
C VAL A 275 13.63 -12.95 6.13
N GLU A 276 12.71 -13.47 5.31
CA GLU A 276 12.27 -12.91 4.05
C GLU A 276 11.33 -11.71 4.26
N LEU A 277 10.60 -11.66 5.38
CA LEU A 277 9.63 -10.60 5.70
C LEU A 277 10.29 -9.49 6.51
N LEU A 278 10.86 -8.51 5.80
CA LEU A 278 11.72 -7.49 6.40
C LEU A 278 10.98 -6.21 6.81
N THR A 279 9.92 -5.85 6.10
CA THR A 279 9.20 -4.57 6.27
C THR A 279 7.68 -4.73 6.13
N PRO A 280 7.04 -5.50 7.03
CA PRO A 280 5.60 -5.71 7.01
C PRO A 280 4.87 -4.42 7.42
N ASN A 281 4.51 -3.58 6.46
CA ASN A 281 3.88 -2.29 6.77
C ASN A 281 2.37 -2.38 6.86
N GLY A 282 1.72 -3.19 6.04
CA GLY A 282 0.27 -3.40 6.05
C GLY A 282 -0.08 -4.72 6.75
N ALA A 283 -1.22 -4.73 7.46
CA ALA A 283 -1.76 -5.94 8.08
C ALA A 283 -3.29 -5.96 8.03
N VAL A 284 -3.87 -7.09 7.63
CA VAL A 284 -5.34 -7.30 7.66
C VAL A 284 -5.68 -8.73 8.01
N ILE A 285 -6.77 -8.94 8.75
CA ILE A 285 -7.36 -10.28 8.92
C ILE A 285 -8.42 -10.50 7.84
N SER A 286 -8.39 -11.65 7.17
CA SER A 286 -9.43 -12.01 6.20
C SER A 286 -10.42 -13.01 6.79
N ASN A 287 -11.52 -13.25 6.09
CA ASN A 287 -12.58 -14.19 6.44
C ASN A 287 -12.10 -15.65 6.56
N ASP A 288 -10.89 -15.97 6.10
CA ASP A 288 -10.25 -17.27 6.31
C ASP A 288 -9.58 -17.41 7.68
N GLY A 289 -9.60 -16.35 8.50
CA GLY A 289 -8.98 -16.30 9.83
C GLY A 289 -7.47 -16.11 9.81
N LYS A 290 -6.86 -15.91 8.62
CA LYS A 290 -5.43 -15.65 8.48
C LYS A 290 -5.14 -14.17 8.52
N ILE A 291 -3.94 -13.85 8.99
CA ILE A 291 -3.40 -12.49 8.97
C ILE A 291 -2.56 -12.33 7.71
N TRP A 292 -2.92 -11.36 6.88
CA TRP A 292 -2.24 -11.04 5.63
C TRP A 292 -1.36 -9.80 5.82
N LEU A 293 -0.12 -9.88 5.35
CA LEU A 293 0.93 -8.88 5.59
C LEU A 293 1.56 -8.44 4.27
N ALA A 294 1.68 -7.13 4.05
CA ALA A 294 2.35 -6.57 2.87
C ALA A 294 3.81 -6.19 3.17
N ASP A 295 4.77 -6.66 2.36
CA ASP A 295 6.19 -6.38 2.55
C ASP A 295 6.73 -5.31 1.58
N THR A 296 6.99 -4.11 2.11
CA THR A 296 7.28 -2.92 1.30
C THR A 296 8.67 -2.90 0.65
N THR A 297 9.58 -3.77 1.07
CA THR A 297 10.95 -3.84 0.51
C THR A 297 11.13 -4.99 -0.48
N SER A 298 10.05 -5.68 -0.85
CA SER A 298 10.07 -6.77 -1.82
C SER A 298 8.91 -6.67 -2.83
N SER A 299 8.78 -7.71 -3.66
CA SER A 299 7.60 -7.97 -4.49
C SER A 299 6.79 -9.10 -3.85
N SER A 300 6.54 -9.01 -2.54
CA SER A 300 5.89 -10.09 -1.79
C SER A 300 4.89 -9.60 -0.76
N PHE A 301 3.92 -10.49 -0.50
CA PHE A 301 3.01 -10.42 0.63
C PHE A 301 2.92 -11.81 1.27
N PHE A 302 2.44 -11.87 2.50
CA PHE A 302 2.48 -13.09 3.31
C PHE A 302 1.12 -13.36 3.93
N SER A 303 0.80 -14.63 4.17
CA SER A 303 -0.24 -15.02 5.11
C SER A 303 0.40 -15.65 6.33
N PHE A 304 -0.13 -15.37 7.52
CA PHE A 304 0.13 -16.08 8.76
C PHE A 304 -1.14 -16.81 9.19
N ASP A 305 -1.03 -18.12 9.39
CA ASP A 305 -2.12 -18.94 9.92
C ASP A 305 -1.93 -19.10 11.44
N PRO A 306 -2.81 -18.51 12.27
CA PRO A 306 -2.66 -18.52 13.72
C PRO A 306 -2.92 -19.90 14.34
N ILE A 307 -3.43 -20.89 13.59
CA ILE A 307 -3.73 -22.24 14.11
C ILE A 307 -2.47 -23.10 14.14
N ASN A 308 -1.67 -23.07 13.08
CA ASN A 308 -0.42 -23.82 12.97
C ASN A 308 0.84 -22.96 13.14
N GLU A 309 0.67 -21.63 13.27
CA GLU A 309 1.76 -20.65 13.41
C GLU A 309 2.70 -20.62 12.20
N GLU A 310 2.16 -20.85 10.99
CA GLU A 310 2.95 -20.91 9.76
C GLU A 310 2.76 -19.67 8.88
N PHE A 311 3.89 -19.17 8.35
CA PHE A 311 3.92 -18.13 7.33
C PHE A 311 3.99 -18.75 5.92
N THR A 312 3.23 -18.18 4.98
CA THR A 312 3.32 -18.50 3.54
C THR A 312 3.62 -17.23 2.77
N GLN A 313 4.67 -17.27 1.94
CA GLN A 313 5.05 -16.16 1.06
C GLN A 313 4.38 -16.28 -0.31
N TYR A 314 3.93 -15.15 -0.84
CA TYR A 314 3.40 -14.99 -2.18
C TYR A 314 4.19 -13.87 -2.89
N VAL A 315 4.50 -14.08 -4.17
CA VAL A 315 5.16 -13.05 -5.01
C VAL A 315 4.16 -12.38 -5.93
N THR A 316 4.40 -11.12 -6.28
CA THR A 316 3.62 -10.37 -7.28
C THR A 316 4.32 -10.39 -8.64
N ALA A 317 3.70 -9.82 -9.69
CA ALA A 317 4.35 -9.72 -10.98
C ALA A 317 5.51 -8.71 -10.95
N GLU A 318 6.46 -8.88 -11.87
CA GLU A 318 7.49 -7.87 -12.04
C GLU A 318 6.87 -6.53 -12.47
N PRO A 319 7.32 -5.39 -11.91
CA PRO A 319 6.87 -4.08 -12.34
C PRO A 319 7.16 -3.83 -13.83
N LEU A 320 6.22 -3.20 -14.53
CA LEU A 320 6.42 -2.81 -15.93
C LEU A 320 7.55 -1.77 -16.04
N LEU A 321 8.41 -1.89 -17.05
CA LEU A 321 9.49 -0.91 -17.30
C LEU A 321 8.99 0.55 -17.39
N SER A 322 7.74 0.73 -17.82
CA SER A 322 7.10 2.04 -17.87
C SER A 322 6.80 2.66 -16.49
N THR A 323 6.77 1.91 -15.40
CA THR A 323 6.46 2.49 -14.08
C THR A 323 7.72 2.98 -13.40
N TYR A 324 8.73 2.12 -13.29
CA TYR A 324 9.98 2.45 -12.60
C TYR A 324 11.00 3.16 -13.51
N GLY A 325 10.89 3.03 -14.84
CA GLY A 325 11.91 3.48 -15.78
C GLY A 325 13.22 2.69 -15.63
N ASN A 326 14.24 2.97 -16.42
CA ASN A 326 15.60 2.48 -16.12
C ASN A 326 16.63 3.17 -17.03
N GLN A 327 16.40 4.45 -17.32
CA GLN A 327 17.18 5.15 -18.34
C GLN A 327 18.65 5.28 -17.97
N THR A 328 18.97 5.35 -16.67
CA THR A 328 20.35 5.36 -16.19
C THR A 328 20.92 3.95 -15.99
N GLY A 329 20.06 2.92 -15.94
CA GLY A 329 20.45 1.53 -15.70
C GLY A 329 20.79 1.23 -14.23
N VAL A 330 20.45 2.11 -13.29
CA VAL A 330 20.74 1.92 -11.85
C VAL A 330 19.84 0.87 -11.21
N ILE A 331 18.64 0.66 -11.74
CA ILE A 331 17.68 -0.31 -11.22
C ILE A 331 18.02 -1.67 -11.78
N LYS A 332 18.50 -2.57 -10.91
CA LYS A 332 18.93 -3.94 -11.28
C LYS A 332 17.84 -4.98 -11.05
N THR A 333 17.06 -4.79 -10.00
CA THR A 333 15.98 -5.69 -9.60
C THR A 333 14.78 -4.79 -9.26
N PRO A 334 13.83 -4.61 -10.19
CA PRO A 334 12.62 -3.84 -9.90
C PRO A 334 11.77 -4.62 -8.89
N ILE A 335 11.31 -3.94 -7.84
CA ILE A 335 10.39 -4.49 -6.84
C ILE A 335 9.08 -3.72 -6.87
N SER A 336 7.95 -4.40 -6.64
CA SER A 336 6.61 -3.80 -6.77
C SER A 336 6.16 -2.99 -5.55
N ARG A 337 6.68 -3.34 -4.36
CA ARG A 337 6.41 -2.68 -3.08
C ARG A 337 4.93 -2.67 -2.66
N PRO A 338 4.37 -3.82 -2.26
CA PRO A 338 3.12 -3.86 -1.53
C PRO A 338 3.22 -3.01 -0.25
N TYR A 339 2.20 -2.18 0.04
CA TYR A 339 2.24 -1.26 1.18
C TYR A 339 1.05 -1.46 2.13
N TRP A 340 -0.10 -0.89 1.79
CA TRP A 340 -1.35 -1.14 2.48
C TRP A 340 -1.99 -2.39 1.96
N ILE A 341 -2.70 -3.07 2.86
CA ILE A 341 -3.40 -4.30 2.59
C ILE A 341 -4.72 -4.27 3.35
N ASP A 342 -5.78 -4.71 2.69
CA ASP A 342 -7.12 -4.78 3.25
C ASP A 342 -7.82 -6.04 2.70
N SER A 343 -9.00 -6.34 3.23
CA SER A 343 -9.83 -7.43 2.76
C SER A 343 -11.24 -6.96 2.47
N ASP A 344 -11.86 -7.56 1.45
CA ASP A 344 -13.26 -7.29 1.15
C ASP A 344 -14.22 -8.30 1.80
N ASP A 345 -15.51 -8.05 1.64
CA ASP A 345 -16.58 -8.91 2.14
C ASP A 345 -16.59 -10.32 1.51
N GLN A 346 -15.86 -10.53 0.41
CA GLN A 346 -15.69 -11.83 -0.25
C GLN A 346 -14.47 -12.60 0.29
N GLY A 347 -13.66 -11.98 1.15
CA GLY A 347 -12.40 -12.51 1.66
C GLY A 347 -11.25 -12.44 0.66
N ARG A 348 -11.37 -11.62 -0.40
CA ARG A 348 -10.24 -11.28 -1.27
C ARG A 348 -9.34 -10.30 -0.53
N ILE A 349 -8.06 -10.34 -0.85
CA ILE A 349 -7.01 -9.49 -0.27
C ILE A 349 -6.67 -8.42 -1.29
N ILE A 350 -6.75 -7.16 -0.89
CA ILE A 350 -6.50 -6.01 -1.74
C ILE A 350 -5.26 -5.30 -1.22
N PHE A 351 -4.36 -4.88 -2.10
CA PHE A 351 -3.20 -4.08 -1.71
C PHE A 351 -2.75 -3.15 -2.83
N ASN A 352 -2.14 -2.03 -2.47
CA ASN A 352 -1.46 -1.15 -3.43
C ASN A 352 0.01 -1.53 -3.60
N GLU A 353 0.52 -1.41 -4.82
CA GLU A 353 1.93 -1.64 -5.15
C GLU A 353 2.54 -0.35 -5.70
N GLN A 354 3.32 0.33 -4.87
CA GLN A 354 3.75 1.71 -5.13
C GLN A 354 4.65 1.84 -6.36
N ASN A 355 5.55 0.88 -6.57
CA ASN A 355 6.51 0.91 -7.68
C ASN A 355 5.96 0.27 -8.97
N ALA A 356 4.90 -0.53 -8.86
CA ALA A 356 4.24 -1.15 -10.00
C ALA A 356 3.04 -0.32 -10.52
N ASN A 357 2.65 0.76 -9.83
CA ASN A 357 1.41 1.49 -10.08
C ASN A 357 0.19 0.56 -10.11
N ASN A 358 0.09 -0.37 -9.14
CA ASN A 358 -1.03 -1.31 -9.11
C ASN A 358 -1.94 -1.11 -7.91
N ILE A 359 -3.22 -1.40 -8.12
CA ILE A 359 -4.11 -1.95 -7.10
C ILE A 359 -4.29 -3.42 -7.42
N SER A 360 -4.02 -4.28 -6.46
CA SER A 360 -3.91 -5.72 -6.67
C SER A 360 -4.91 -6.47 -5.80
N VAL A 361 -5.56 -7.47 -6.38
CA VAL A 361 -6.63 -8.25 -5.76
C VAL A 361 -6.27 -9.73 -5.85
N PHE A 362 -5.94 -10.31 -4.70
CA PHE A 362 -5.68 -11.73 -4.53
C PHE A 362 -6.93 -12.43 -4.00
N ASP A 363 -7.32 -13.54 -4.60
CA ASP A 363 -8.39 -14.40 -4.11
C ASP A 363 -7.80 -15.71 -3.54
N PRO A 364 -7.77 -15.87 -2.20
CA PRO A 364 -7.27 -17.08 -1.55
C PRO A 364 -8.03 -18.36 -1.94
N LYS A 365 -9.32 -18.25 -2.33
CA LYS A 365 -10.14 -19.42 -2.67
C LYS A 365 -9.76 -20.03 -4.01
N SER A 366 -9.38 -19.19 -4.96
CA SER A 366 -9.03 -19.62 -6.31
C SER A 366 -7.53 -19.50 -6.63
N ASN A 367 -6.72 -19.06 -5.66
CA ASN A 367 -5.29 -18.80 -5.80
C ASN A 367 -4.97 -17.95 -7.04
N SER A 368 -5.79 -16.95 -7.33
CA SER A 368 -5.52 -15.98 -8.41
C SER A 368 -5.14 -14.62 -7.87
N LEU A 369 -4.21 -13.98 -8.56
CA LEU A 369 -3.87 -12.58 -8.38
C LEU A 369 -4.26 -11.82 -9.65
N VAL A 370 -4.95 -10.69 -9.47
CA VAL A 370 -5.23 -9.72 -10.52
C VAL A 370 -4.61 -8.39 -10.12
N GLU A 371 -3.77 -7.83 -10.98
CA GLU A 371 -3.05 -6.57 -10.73
C GLU A 371 -3.57 -5.53 -11.74
N TYR A 372 -4.29 -4.51 -11.27
CA TYR A 372 -4.87 -3.46 -12.10
C TYR A 372 -3.89 -2.30 -12.22
N HIS A 373 -3.44 -2.00 -13.45
CA HIS A 373 -2.42 -0.98 -13.69
C HIS A 373 -3.06 0.41 -13.74
N VAL A 374 -2.61 1.30 -12.87
CA VAL A 374 -2.99 2.71 -12.87
C VAL A 374 -2.29 3.43 -14.04
N PRO A 375 -3.06 4.07 -14.94
CA PRO A 375 -2.52 4.59 -16.21
C PRO A 375 -1.69 5.88 -16.07
N SER A 376 -1.85 6.62 -14.97
CA SER A 376 -1.02 7.79 -14.69
C SER A 376 0.43 7.44 -14.33
N LYS A 377 1.36 8.27 -14.81
CA LYS A 377 2.81 8.01 -14.76
C LYS A 377 3.56 9.34 -14.69
N ASN A 378 4.01 9.70 -13.49
CA ASN A 378 4.80 10.92 -13.29
C ASN A 378 6.30 10.62 -13.52
N PRO A 379 6.92 11.12 -14.61
CA PRO A 379 8.29 10.77 -14.95
C PRO A 379 9.32 11.30 -13.97
N TYR A 380 8.96 12.31 -13.16
CA TYR A 380 9.85 12.84 -12.13
C TYR A 380 10.00 11.93 -10.91
N TRP A 381 9.20 10.85 -10.84
CA TRP A 381 9.21 9.88 -9.76
C TRP A 381 9.71 8.49 -10.22
N GLY A 382 10.25 8.38 -11.43
CA GLY A 382 10.93 7.18 -11.93
C GLY A 382 12.31 7.49 -12.51
N ASP A 383 13.06 6.45 -12.87
CA ASP A 383 14.31 6.57 -13.64
C ASP A 383 14.00 6.79 -15.13
N CYS A 384 13.39 7.94 -15.42
CA CYS A 384 12.83 8.27 -16.73
C CYS A 384 13.67 9.26 -17.55
N ASP A 385 14.74 9.84 -16.99
CA ASP A 385 15.66 10.74 -17.71
C ASP A 385 17.02 10.07 -17.96
N PRO A 386 17.45 9.89 -19.22
CA PRO A 386 18.79 9.39 -19.54
C PRO A 386 19.91 10.42 -19.28
N GLY A 387 19.65 11.50 -18.53
CA GLY A 387 20.58 12.59 -18.25
C GLY A 387 20.59 13.67 -19.34
N THR A 388 19.48 13.81 -20.08
CA THR A 388 19.30 14.77 -21.16
C THR A 388 18.36 15.92 -20.81
N GLY A 389 17.65 15.81 -19.69
CA GLY A 389 16.56 16.73 -19.31
C GLY A 389 15.26 16.45 -20.07
N LEU A 390 15.22 15.41 -20.91
CA LEU A 390 14.03 14.96 -21.65
C LEU A 390 13.58 13.63 -21.09
N MET A 391 12.41 13.65 -20.44
CA MET A 391 11.79 12.46 -19.84
C MET A 391 11.30 11.49 -20.92
N ALA A 392 11.47 10.19 -20.66
CA ALA A 392 10.86 9.14 -21.46
C ALA A 392 9.32 9.27 -21.46
N ALA A 393 8.71 9.10 -22.63
CA ALA A 393 7.26 9.08 -22.73
C ALA A 393 6.69 7.83 -22.04
N ASP A 394 5.52 7.97 -21.43
CA ASP A 394 4.84 6.88 -20.72
C ASP A 394 5.73 6.20 -19.66
N CYS A 395 6.43 7.01 -18.87
CA CYS A 395 7.35 6.56 -17.83
C CYS A 395 7.04 7.25 -16.50
N GLY A 396 7.00 6.50 -15.39
CA GLY A 396 6.97 7.06 -14.04
C GLY A 396 5.88 6.51 -13.12
N LEU A 397 5.84 7.05 -11.90
CA LEU A 397 5.00 6.56 -10.80
C LEU A 397 3.85 7.53 -10.50
N ALA A 398 2.67 6.98 -10.20
CA ALA A 398 1.51 7.77 -9.74
C ALA A 398 1.50 7.99 -8.21
N GLN A 399 2.33 7.24 -7.48
CA GLN A 399 2.41 7.25 -6.01
C GLN A 399 1.05 6.98 -5.36
N ILE A 400 0.54 5.76 -5.57
CA ILE A 400 -0.70 5.29 -4.98
C ILE A 400 -0.46 5.04 -3.49
N PHE A 401 -0.85 5.96 -2.62
CA PHE A 401 -0.52 5.88 -1.19
C PHE A 401 -1.58 5.20 -0.34
N ASP A 402 -2.85 5.37 -0.67
CA ASP A 402 -3.94 4.75 0.09
C ASP A 402 -5.09 4.33 -0.80
N PHE A 403 -5.90 3.40 -0.31
CA PHE A 403 -7.09 2.92 -0.99
C PHE A 403 -8.23 2.60 -0.01
N ALA A 404 -9.46 2.63 -0.52
CA ALA A 404 -10.67 2.30 0.22
C ALA A 404 -11.55 1.37 -0.63
N VAL A 405 -12.01 0.28 -0.02
CA VAL A 405 -12.89 -0.70 -0.66
C VAL A 405 -14.35 -0.34 -0.39
N ASP A 406 -15.16 -0.26 -1.44
CA ASP A 406 -16.62 -0.11 -1.38
C ASP A 406 -17.27 -1.07 -2.38
N GLY A 407 -17.60 -2.28 -1.90
CA GLY A 407 -18.11 -3.37 -2.73
C GLY A 407 -17.16 -3.74 -3.87
N GLU A 408 -17.59 -3.58 -5.12
CA GLU A 408 -16.79 -3.89 -6.31
C GLU A 408 -15.86 -2.74 -6.73
N LYS A 409 -15.91 -1.60 -6.03
CA LYS A 409 -15.07 -0.42 -6.29
C LYS A 409 -13.93 -0.34 -5.29
N ILE A 410 -12.72 -0.12 -5.80
CA ILE A 410 -11.54 0.15 -4.96
C ILE A 410 -11.04 1.55 -5.32
N TRP A 411 -11.35 2.51 -4.46
CA TRP A 411 -10.93 3.90 -4.61
C TRP A 411 -9.49 4.07 -4.14
N PHE A 412 -8.70 4.91 -4.79
CA PHE A 412 -7.32 5.14 -4.42
C PHE A 412 -6.91 6.60 -4.64
N THR A 413 -5.86 7.05 -3.96
CA THR A 413 -5.27 8.38 -4.15
C THR A 413 -4.05 8.30 -5.06
N GLU A 414 -3.86 9.33 -5.89
CA GLU A 414 -2.62 9.52 -6.66
C GLU A 414 -1.92 10.78 -6.16
N TRP A 415 -0.95 10.57 -5.28
CA TRP A 415 -0.37 11.68 -4.53
C TRP A 415 0.31 12.72 -5.43
N VAL A 416 1.03 12.28 -6.47
CA VAL A 416 1.83 13.18 -7.35
C VAL A 416 1.08 13.66 -8.58
N GLU A 417 -0.07 13.07 -8.89
CA GLU A 417 -0.90 13.43 -10.06
C GLU A 417 -2.13 14.26 -9.67
N ASN A 418 -2.36 14.46 -8.37
CA ASN A 418 -3.47 15.27 -7.86
C ASN A 418 -4.84 14.73 -8.32
N ASN A 419 -4.95 13.41 -8.35
CA ASN A 419 -6.17 12.67 -8.70
C ASN A 419 -6.59 11.76 -7.55
N ILE A 420 -7.86 11.36 -7.57
CA ILE A 420 -8.29 10.08 -7.02
C ILE A 420 -8.64 9.16 -8.18
N GLY A 421 -8.56 7.85 -8.01
CA GLY A 421 -8.99 6.89 -9.02
C GLY A 421 -9.83 5.77 -8.42
N VAL A 422 -10.43 4.96 -9.29
CA VAL A 422 -11.21 3.79 -8.91
C VAL A 422 -10.90 2.62 -9.82
N VAL A 423 -10.66 1.46 -9.22
CA VAL A 423 -10.71 0.16 -9.90
C VAL A 423 -12.14 -0.37 -9.84
N ASP A 424 -12.66 -0.82 -10.99
CA ASP A 424 -13.94 -1.50 -11.09
C ASP A 424 -13.77 -3.01 -11.26
N THR A 425 -13.86 -3.75 -10.15
CA THR A 425 -13.69 -5.21 -10.17
C THR A 425 -14.88 -5.97 -10.76
N SER A 426 -15.97 -5.26 -11.09
CA SER A 426 -17.13 -5.83 -11.80
C SER A 426 -16.86 -6.03 -13.30
N VAL A 427 -15.83 -5.36 -13.84
CA VAL A 427 -15.45 -5.47 -15.25
C VAL A 427 -14.86 -6.86 -15.50
N PRO A 428 -15.42 -7.65 -16.44
CA PRO A 428 -14.94 -8.99 -16.70
C PRO A 428 -13.48 -9.02 -17.18
N LEU A 429 -12.67 -9.89 -16.57
CA LEU A 429 -11.27 -10.06 -16.97
C LEU A 429 -11.14 -10.47 -18.44
N PRO A 430 -10.07 -10.01 -19.13
CA PRO A 430 -9.92 -10.24 -20.57
C PRO A 430 -9.44 -11.66 -20.89
N LEU A 431 -8.98 -12.42 -19.90
CA LEU A 431 -8.48 -13.76 -20.11
C LEU A 431 -8.73 -14.64 -18.90
N GLU A 432 -8.59 -15.93 -19.11
CA GLU A 432 -8.61 -16.95 -18.07
C GLU A 432 -7.36 -17.83 -18.22
N ILE A 433 -6.79 -18.22 -17.09
CA ILE A 433 -5.66 -19.15 -17.03
C ILE A 433 -6.14 -20.46 -16.44
N GLN A 434 -5.87 -21.55 -17.16
CA GLN A 434 -6.17 -22.91 -16.72
C GLN A 434 -4.85 -23.65 -16.54
N LEU A 435 -4.57 -24.03 -15.29
CA LEU A 435 -3.40 -24.81 -14.92
C LEU A 435 -3.61 -26.28 -15.26
N GLU A 436 -2.57 -26.97 -15.74
CA GLU A 436 -2.58 -28.43 -15.83
C GLU A 436 -2.53 -29.08 -14.44
N SER A 437 -1.80 -28.45 -13.52
CA SER A 437 -1.73 -28.82 -12.10
C SER A 437 -1.61 -27.58 -11.22
N GLU A 438 -2.33 -27.57 -10.09
CA GLU A 438 -2.24 -26.53 -9.06
C GLU A 438 -1.10 -26.81 -8.06
N THR A 439 -0.57 -28.04 -8.06
CA THR A 439 0.49 -28.48 -7.16
C THR A 439 1.60 -29.20 -7.92
N ILE A 440 2.86 -28.95 -7.57
CA ILE A 440 4.04 -29.66 -8.10
C ILE A 440 4.90 -30.15 -6.94
N SER A 441 5.47 -31.34 -7.07
CA SER A 441 6.46 -31.87 -6.13
C SER A 441 7.81 -32.00 -6.84
N LEU A 442 8.86 -31.48 -6.21
CA LEU A 442 10.24 -31.52 -6.70
C LEU A 442 11.16 -32.12 -5.63
N SER A 443 12.22 -32.79 -6.06
CA SER A 443 13.40 -33.00 -5.23
C SER A 443 14.50 -32.02 -5.62
N SER A 444 15.45 -31.74 -4.73
CA SER A 444 16.61 -30.90 -5.07
C SER A 444 17.35 -31.44 -6.31
N GLY A 445 17.67 -30.55 -7.25
CA GLY A 445 18.33 -30.88 -8.52
C GLY A 445 17.42 -31.50 -9.58
N THR A 446 16.10 -31.50 -9.40
CA THR A 446 15.13 -32.06 -10.36
C THR A 446 14.28 -30.97 -11.01
N SER A 447 13.58 -31.35 -12.09
CA SER A 447 12.66 -30.46 -12.77
C SER A 447 11.44 -31.20 -13.28
N GLU A 448 10.32 -30.49 -13.38
CA GLU A 448 9.01 -31.02 -13.78
C GLU A 448 8.31 -30.04 -14.73
N ASP A 449 7.41 -30.56 -15.56
CA ASP A 449 6.63 -29.73 -16.47
C ASP A 449 5.53 -28.97 -15.72
N LEU A 450 5.35 -27.67 -16.03
CA LEU A 450 4.32 -26.82 -15.45
C LEU A 450 3.52 -26.10 -16.55
N ASN A 451 2.78 -26.87 -17.35
CA ASN A 451 2.05 -26.27 -18.47
C ASN A 451 0.73 -25.62 -18.01
N PHE A 452 0.31 -24.62 -18.78
CA PHE A 452 -0.99 -23.96 -18.59
C PHE A 452 -1.55 -23.46 -19.91
N VAL A 453 -2.84 -23.15 -19.93
CA VAL A 453 -3.53 -22.61 -21.11
C VAL A 453 -4.07 -21.24 -20.78
N VAL A 454 -3.73 -20.27 -21.63
CA VAL A 454 -4.28 -18.92 -21.60
C VAL A 454 -5.44 -18.84 -22.59
N SER A 455 -6.62 -18.47 -22.12
CA SER A 455 -7.84 -18.38 -22.94
C SER A 455 -8.35 -16.94 -22.98
N PRO A 456 -8.05 -16.17 -24.04
CA PRO A 456 -8.61 -14.83 -24.24
C PRO A 456 -10.12 -14.91 -24.43
N LYS A 457 -10.86 -14.02 -23.77
CA LYS A 457 -12.32 -14.01 -23.88
C LYS A 457 -12.77 -13.51 -25.27
N PRO A 458 -13.90 -14.00 -25.82
CA PRO A 458 -14.25 -13.76 -27.24
C PRO A 458 -14.63 -12.31 -27.58
N TYR A 459 -14.93 -11.49 -26.57
CA TYR A 459 -15.40 -10.12 -26.73
C TYR A 459 -14.28 -9.08 -26.69
N ASN A 460 -13.02 -9.50 -26.55
CA ASN A 460 -11.90 -8.58 -26.47
C ASN A 460 -11.36 -8.21 -27.85
N GLU A 461 -10.61 -7.11 -27.89
CA GLU A 461 -9.66 -6.86 -28.96
C GLU A 461 -8.43 -7.77 -28.83
N VAL A 462 -7.57 -7.76 -29.84
CA VAL A 462 -6.29 -8.48 -29.76
C VAL A 462 -5.46 -7.85 -28.65
N LEU A 463 -5.09 -8.64 -27.64
CA LEU A 463 -4.37 -8.17 -26.46
C LEU A 463 -2.88 -8.51 -26.59
N GLY A 464 -2.01 -7.51 -26.46
CA GLY A 464 -0.59 -7.75 -26.26
C GLY A 464 -0.35 -8.16 -24.81
N GLY A 465 0.38 -9.26 -24.60
CA GLY A 465 0.74 -9.70 -23.25
C GLY A 465 2.16 -10.26 -23.17
N SER A 466 2.76 -10.12 -21.99
CA SER A 466 3.99 -10.78 -21.57
C SER A 466 3.70 -11.84 -20.52
N LEU A 467 4.47 -12.93 -20.53
CA LEU A 467 4.40 -13.96 -19.50
C LEU A 467 4.89 -13.44 -18.16
N ILE A 468 4.17 -13.81 -17.10
CA ILE A 468 4.62 -13.68 -15.71
C ILE A 468 5.09 -15.06 -15.29
N LEU A 469 6.33 -15.17 -14.85
CA LEU A 469 6.97 -16.40 -14.36
C LEU A 469 7.81 -16.03 -13.14
N SER A 470 7.17 -15.85 -11.98
CA SER A 470 7.82 -15.31 -10.78
C SER A 470 7.91 -16.37 -9.68
N THR A 471 9.10 -16.52 -9.10
CA THR A 471 9.37 -17.43 -7.99
C THR A 471 9.73 -16.62 -6.73
N SER A 472 9.44 -17.18 -5.56
CA SER A 472 9.78 -16.57 -4.26
C SER A 472 11.25 -16.74 -3.87
N HIS A 473 11.97 -17.67 -4.51
CA HIS A 473 13.30 -18.09 -4.10
C HIS A 473 14.20 -18.37 -5.30
N ASP A 474 15.47 -17.96 -5.22
CA ASP A 474 16.47 -18.12 -6.29
C ASP A 474 16.80 -19.58 -6.64
N PHE A 475 16.51 -20.53 -5.74
CA PHE A 475 16.69 -21.96 -6.01
C PHE A 475 15.56 -22.56 -6.85
N LEU A 476 14.46 -21.82 -7.08
CA LEU A 476 13.38 -22.20 -7.99
C LEU A 476 13.48 -21.38 -9.27
N SER A 477 13.53 -22.05 -10.43
CA SER A 477 13.49 -21.40 -11.75
C SER A 477 12.29 -21.87 -12.56
N LEU A 478 11.77 -20.97 -13.38
CA LEU A 478 10.77 -21.27 -14.42
C LEU A 478 11.35 -20.96 -15.79
N ASP A 479 11.46 -21.98 -16.62
CA ASP A 479 12.03 -21.87 -17.97
C ASP A 479 10.96 -22.10 -19.03
N LEU A 480 10.91 -21.20 -20.03
CA LEU A 480 9.99 -21.27 -21.15
C LEU A 480 10.55 -22.19 -22.25
N LEU A 481 9.78 -23.21 -22.67
CA LEU A 481 10.29 -24.23 -23.59
C LEU A 481 10.11 -23.87 -25.07
N ASP A 482 8.90 -23.49 -25.47
CA ASP A 482 8.49 -23.44 -26.89
C ASP A 482 7.70 -22.16 -27.26
N SER A 483 7.64 -21.15 -26.39
CA SER A 483 6.84 -19.92 -26.61
C SER A 483 7.69 -18.65 -26.53
N PRO A 484 7.31 -17.55 -27.21
CA PRO A 484 7.93 -16.26 -26.96
C PRO A 484 7.45 -15.71 -25.60
N GLU A 485 8.30 -14.92 -24.93
CA GLU A 485 7.94 -14.24 -23.67
C GLU A 485 6.81 -13.22 -23.85
N SER A 486 6.69 -12.63 -25.05
CA SER A 486 5.62 -11.71 -25.41
C SER A 486 4.92 -12.15 -26.69
N PHE A 487 3.59 -12.03 -26.70
CA PHE A 487 2.76 -12.43 -27.83
C PHE A 487 1.43 -11.68 -27.88
N GLN A 488 0.72 -11.88 -28.98
CA GLN A 488 -0.62 -11.34 -29.20
C GLN A 488 -1.64 -12.44 -28.94
N LEU A 489 -2.54 -12.17 -28.01
CA LEU A 489 -3.65 -13.04 -27.64
C LEU A 489 -4.83 -12.77 -28.57
N VAL A 490 -5.12 -13.74 -29.42
CA VAL A 490 -6.25 -13.65 -30.37
C VAL A 490 -7.54 -14.08 -29.66
N PRO A 491 -8.60 -13.27 -29.67
CA PRO A 491 -9.88 -13.58 -29.04
C PRO A 491 -10.41 -14.96 -29.44
N GLY A 492 -10.83 -15.74 -28.44
CA GLY A 492 -11.40 -17.08 -28.66
C GLY A 492 -10.41 -18.16 -29.11
N THR A 493 -9.10 -17.88 -29.11
CA THR A 493 -8.05 -18.85 -29.45
C THR A 493 -7.22 -19.17 -28.20
N PRO A 494 -7.49 -20.30 -27.50
CA PRO A 494 -6.67 -20.72 -26.38
C PRO A 494 -5.21 -20.96 -26.82
N GLN A 495 -4.28 -20.45 -26.02
CA GLN A 495 -2.85 -20.57 -26.25
C GLN A 495 -2.23 -21.45 -25.15
N PRO A 496 -1.75 -22.65 -25.48
CA PRO A 496 -1.00 -23.47 -24.54
C PRO A 496 0.40 -22.89 -24.35
N ILE A 497 0.82 -22.77 -23.09
CA ILE A 497 2.15 -22.34 -22.68
C ILE A 497 2.85 -23.52 -22.02
N ARG A 498 4.07 -23.79 -22.46
CA ARG A 498 4.90 -24.87 -21.93
C ARG A 498 6.08 -24.31 -21.17
N THR A 499 6.14 -24.60 -19.89
CA THR A 499 7.25 -24.24 -19.02
C THR A 499 7.74 -25.47 -18.27
N ASN A 500 8.96 -25.35 -17.76
CA ASN A 500 9.56 -26.32 -16.87
C ASN A 500 9.95 -25.60 -15.58
N ILE A 501 9.57 -26.16 -14.44
CA ILE A 501 9.99 -25.66 -13.13
C ILE A 501 11.13 -26.54 -12.62
N SER A 502 12.21 -25.93 -12.13
CA SER A 502 13.35 -26.65 -11.58
C SER A 502 13.73 -26.17 -10.18
N ALA A 503 14.24 -27.10 -9.38
CA ALA A 503 14.84 -26.83 -8.07
C ALA A 503 16.36 -27.08 -8.14
N SER A 504 17.17 -26.15 -7.66
CA SER A 504 18.63 -26.33 -7.61
C SER A 504 19.03 -27.42 -6.60
N ASP A 505 20.30 -27.83 -6.65
CA ASP A 505 20.85 -28.85 -5.73
C ASP A 505 20.83 -28.40 -4.25
N ASP A 506 20.85 -27.10 -4.01
CA ASP A 506 20.79 -26.46 -2.68
C ASP A 506 19.38 -26.02 -2.28
N ALA A 507 18.35 -26.43 -3.02
CA ALA A 507 16.96 -26.13 -2.70
C ALA A 507 16.60 -26.63 -1.28
N ILE A 508 15.94 -25.75 -0.54
CA ILE A 508 15.54 -26.02 0.85
C ILE A 508 14.18 -26.73 0.83
N PRO A 509 13.97 -27.80 1.62
CA PRO A 509 12.68 -28.44 1.72
C PRO A 509 11.62 -27.48 2.28
N GLY A 510 10.44 -27.46 1.67
CA GLY A 510 9.40 -26.51 2.02
C GLY A 510 8.27 -26.47 1.00
N THR A 511 7.29 -25.60 1.27
CA THR A 511 6.19 -25.32 0.35
C THR A 511 6.27 -23.87 -0.09
N TYR A 512 6.28 -23.66 -1.40
CA TYR A 512 6.52 -22.37 -2.03
C TYR A 512 5.38 -22.03 -2.98
N GLN A 513 5.03 -20.76 -3.07
CA GLN A 513 4.09 -20.27 -4.07
C GLN A 513 4.85 -19.68 -5.25
N VAL A 514 4.48 -20.12 -6.45
CA VAL A 514 5.04 -19.66 -7.71
C VAL A 514 3.93 -19.02 -8.53
N LEU A 515 4.18 -17.81 -9.03
CA LEU A 515 3.19 -17.04 -9.79
C LEU A 515 3.42 -17.25 -11.28
N ILE A 516 2.36 -17.68 -11.97
CA ILE A 516 2.33 -17.73 -13.44
C ILE A 516 1.16 -16.93 -13.98
N GLY A 517 1.37 -16.22 -15.07
CA GLY A 517 0.36 -15.26 -15.52
C GLY A 517 0.63 -14.62 -16.86
N ILE A 518 -0.24 -13.65 -17.19
CA ILE A 518 -0.10 -12.77 -18.34
C ILE A 518 -0.27 -11.33 -17.86
N GLN A 519 0.69 -10.49 -18.19
CA GLN A 519 0.67 -9.05 -17.96
C GLN A 519 0.42 -8.33 -19.28
N SER A 520 -0.52 -7.38 -19.28
CA SER A 520 -0.79 -6.48 -20.40
C SER A 520 -0.53 -5.02 -19.98
N SER A 521 -0.90 -4.03 -20.79
CA SER A 521 -0.69 -2.62 -20.42
C SER A 521 -1.54 -2.16 -19.24
N ASP A 522 -2.74 -2.74 -19.09
CA ASP A 522 -3.77 -2.23 -18.18
C ASP A 522 -4.07 -3.20 -17.03
N ILE A 523 -3.71 -4.48 -17.19
CA ILE A 523 -4.01 -5.53 -16.22
C ILE A 523 -3.04 -6.71 -16.31
N ALA A 524 -2.72 -7.30 -15.17
CA ALA A 524 -2.10 -8.60 -15.04
C ALA A 524 -3.08 -9.61 -14.44
N VAL A 525 -3.15 -10.81 -15.02
CA VAL A 525 -3.99 -11.91 -14.52
C VAL A 525 -3.11 -13.13 -14.33
N SER A 526 -3.11 -13.66 -13.11
CA SER A 526 -2.15 -14.67 -12.68
C SER A 526 -2.78 -15.71 -11.76
N LYS A 527 -2.11 -16.86 -11.63
CA LYS A 527 -2.45 -17.98 -10.75
C LYS A 527 -1.21 -18.43 -10.00
N TYR A 528 -1.39 -18.80 -8.73
CA TYR A 528 -0.34 -19.46 -7.96
C TYR A 528 -0.39 -20.97 -8.16
N VAL A 529 0.80 -21.55 -8.25
CA VAL A 529 1.03 -22.99 -8.20
C VAL A 529 1.81 -23.27 -6.92
N THR A 530 1.31 -24.21 -6.12
CA THR A 530 1.99 -24.63 -4.89
C THR A 530 3.06 -25.66 -5.22
N VAL A 531 4.31 -25.37 -4.87
CA VAL A 531 5.48 -26.21 -5.14
C VAL A 531 6.02 -26.75 -3.84
N THR A 532 6.03 -28.06 -3.68
CA THR A 532 6.64 -28.74 -2.53
C THR A 532 8.01 -29.27 -2.93
N VAL A 533 9.05 -28.80 -2.25
CA VAL A 533 10.41 -29.35 -2.36
C VAL A 533 10.62 -30.36 -1.23
N GLU A 534 10.92 -31.61 -1.59
CA GLU A 534 11.13 -32.74 -0.66
C GLU A 534 12.58 -32.92 -0.19
#